data_AF-A0A7R9SXR7-F1
#
_entry.id   AF-A0A7R9SXR7-F1
#
_cell.length_a   1.000
_cell.length_b   1.000
_cell.length_c   1.000
_cell.angle_alpha   90.00
_cell.angle_beta   90.00
_cell.angle_gamma   90.00
#
_symmetry.space_group_name_H-M   'P 1'
#
loop_
_entity.id
_entity.type
_entity.pdbx_description
1 polymer ?
#
loop_
_entity_poly.entity_id
_entity_poly.type
_entity_poly.pdbx_seq_one_letter_code
_entity_poly.pdbx_strand_id
1 'polypeptide(L)'
;AMDAANILKPALARGELRCIGATTHAEHRKYIQKDAALERRFQPVFVKEPTVEETLAILRGLRERYESHHGVRIADSALVAAADLSARYVSGRFLPDKAV
;
A
#
# COMPACT_ATOMS: atom_id res chain seq x y z
N ALA A 1 -16.65 11.20 -21.98
CA ALA A 1 -15.27 10.66 -21.89
C ALA A 1 -15.39 9.13 -21.81
N MET A 2 -14.53 8.39 -22.51
CA MET A 2 -14.61 6.93 -22.57
C MET A 2 -14.39 6.35 -21.15
N ASP A 3 -15.43 5.74 -20.59
CA ASP A 3 -15.39 5.19 -19.24
C ASP A 3 -14.69 3.81 -19.29
N ALA A 4 -13.41 3.79 -18.90
CA ALA A 4 -12.59 2.59 -18.90
C ALA A 4 -13.22 1.44 -18.11
N ALA A 5 -14.07 1.72 -17.11
CA ALA A 5 -14.78 0.69 -16.37
C ALA A 5 -15.72 -0.13 -17.28
N ASN A 6 -16.37 0.50 -18.26
CA ASN A 6 -17.28 -0.19 -19.18
C ASN A 6 -16.55 -1.09 -20.19
N ILE A 7 -15.27 -0.82 -20.44
CA ILE A 7 -14.42 -1.67 -21.28
C ILE A 7 -13.98 -2.92 -20.50
N LEU A 8 -13.74 -2.79 -19.19
CA LEU A 8 -13.22 -3.87 -18.34
C LEU A 8 -14.31 -4.82 -17.85
N LYS A 9 -15.55 -4.34 -17.64
CA LYS A 9 -16.68 -5.13 -17.11
C LYS A 9 -16.92 -6.45 -17.86
N PRO A 10 -16.97 -6.50 -19.21
CA PRO A 10 -17.18 -7.76 -19.92
C PRO A 10 -16.07 -8.79 -19.68
N ALA A 11 -14.81 -8.36 -19.70
CA ALA A 11 -13.65 -9.24 -19.52
C ALA A 11 -13.57 -9.78 -18.08
N LEU A 12 -13.88 -8.94 -17.08
CA LEU A 12 -14.00 -9.35 -15.68
C LEU A 12 -15.17 -10.31 -15.46
N ALA A 13 -16.30 -10.11 -16.15
CA ALA A 13 -17.47 -10.96 -16.03
C ALA A 13 -17.22 -12.38 -16.58
N ARG A 14 -16.49 -12.48 -17.69
CA ARG A 14 -16.09 -13.75 -18.32
C ARG A 14 -14.89 -14.42 -17.64
N GLY A 15 -14.18 -13.72 -16.75
CA GLY A 15 -13.00 -14.25 -16.05
C GLY A 15 -11.72 -14.29 -16.90
N GLU A 16 -11.73 -13.64 -18.07
CA GLU A 16 -10.58 -13.54 -18.98
C GLU A 16 -9.52 -12.56 -18.46
N LEU A 17 -9.92 -11.63 -17.59
CA LEU A 17 -9.04 -10.65 -16.96
C LEU A 17 -8.88 -10.95 -15.47
N ARG A 18 -7.63 -11.08 -15.02
CA ARG A 18 -7.25 -11.09 -13.60
C ARG A 18 -6.50 -9.81 -13.30
N CYS A 19 -6.94 -9.06 -12.30
CA CYS A 19 -6.28 -7.83 -11.90
C CYS A 19 -6.33 -7.63 -10.37
N ILE A 20 -5.42 -6.80 -9.88
CA ILE A 20 -5.37 -6.33 -8.50
C ILE A 20 -5.48 -4.81 -8.55
N GLY A 21 -6.42 -4.24 -7.80
CA GLY A 21 -6.57 -2.80 -7.64
C GLY A 21 -6.04 -2.35 -6.29
N ALA A 22 -5.32 -1.23 -6.26
CA ALA A 22 -4.93 -0.54 -5.03
C ALA A 22 -5.66 0.81 -4.98
N THR A 23 -6.45 1.04 -3.93
CA THR A 23 -7.27 2.25 -3.77
C THR A 23 -7.31 2.66 -2.31
N THR A 24 -7.60 3.94 -2.05
CA THR A 24 -7.99 4.36 -0.70
C THR A 24 -9.40 3.88 -0.38
N HIS A 25 -9.73 3.78 0.92
CA HIS A 25 -11.09 3.44 1.36
C HIS A 25 -12.14 4.40 0.78
N ALA A 26 -11.82 5.69 0.65
CA ALA A 26 -12.73 6.69 0.11
C ALA A 26 -13.02 6.46 -1.39
N GLU A 27 -11.99 6.16 -2.18
CA GLU A 27 -12.12 5.87 -3.60
C GLU A 27 -12.86 4.55 -3.85
N HIS A 28 -12.56 3.51 -3.06
CA HIS A 28 -13.27 2.23 -3.15
C HIS A 28 -14.77 2.40 -2.92
N ARG A 29 -15.16 3.14 -1.88
CA ARG A 29 -16.57 3.48 -1.62
C ARG A 29 -17.19 4.32 -2.73
N LYS A 30 -16.44 5.26 -3.30
CA LYS A 30 -16.95 6.20 -4.30
C LYS A 30 -17.14 5.56 -5.68
N TYR A 31 -16.24 4.68 -6.10
CA TYR A 31 -16.17 4.21 -7.48
C TYR A 31 -16.46 2.72 -7.65
N ILE A 32 -16.12 1.87 -6.68
CA ILE A 32 -16.31 0.42 -6.78
C ILE A 32 -17.63 -0.01 -6.15
N GLN A 33 -17.88 0.38 -4.90
CA GLN A 33 -19.12 0.00 -4.19
C GLN A 33 -20.39 0.62 -4.78
N LYS A 34 -20.28 1.72 -5.53
CA LYS A 34 -21.43 2.31 -6.23
C LYS A 34 -21.85 1.54 -7.48
N ASP A 35 -20.97 0.67 -8.01
CA ASP A 35 -21.23 -0.10 -9.21
C ASP A 35 -21.43 -1.58 -8.84
N ALA A 36 -22.68 -2.04 -8.90
CA ALA A 36 -23.04 -3.40 -8.51
C ALA A 36 -22.33 -4.50 -9.31
N ALA A 37 -21.87 -4.22 -10.54
CA ALA A 37 -21.13 -5.20 -11.33
C ALA A 37 -19.68 -5.32 -10.82
N LEU A 38 -19.04 -4.20 -10.46
CA LEU A 38 -17.68 -4.21 -9.93
C LEU A 38 -17.64 -4.73 -8.49
N GLU A 39 -18.58 -4.34 -7.65
CA GLU A 39 -18.66 -4.78 -6.25
C GLU A 39 -18.74 -6.32 -6.12
N ARG A 40 -19.45 -6.99 -7.04
CA ARG A 40 -19.56 -8.45 -7.06
C ARG A 40 -18.31 -9.17 -7.59
N ARG A 41 -17.40 -8.45 -8.23
CA ARG A 41 -16.23 -9.02 -8.93
C ARG A 41 -14.92 -8.73 -8.20
N PHE A 42 -14.87 -7.67 -7.39
CA PHE A 42 -13.75 -7.38 -6.54
C PHE A 42 -13.99 -7.87 -5.11
N GLN A 43 -13.08 -8.70 -4.62
CA GLN A 43 -13.00 -9.01 -3.20
C GLN A 43 -12.08 -7.98 -2.53
N PRO A 44 -12.58 -7.16 -1.58
CA PRO A 44 -11.72 -6.25 -0.84
C PRO A 44 -10.76 -7.04 0.06
N VAL A 45 -9.48 -6.69 -0.02
CA VAL A 45 -8.43 -7.13 0.90
C VAL A 45 -7.94 -5.89 1.64
N PHE A 46 -8.22 -5.82 2.94
CA PHE A 46 -7.85 -4.67 3.76
C PHE A 46 -6.38 -4.76 4.16
N VAL A 47 -5.60 -3.76 3.71
CA VAL A 47 -4.22 -3.58 4.14
C VAL A 47 -4.22 -2.54 5.25
N LYS A 48 -3.83 -2.97 6.46
CA LYS A 48 -3.70 -2.08 7.62
C LYS A 48 -2.30 -1.46 7.64
N GLU A 49 -2.19 -0.33 8.32
CA GLU A 49 -0.89 0.19 8.72
C GLU A 49 -0.17 -0.86 9.59
N PRO A 50 1.09 -1.19 9.29
CA PRO A 50 1.87 -2.12 10.09
C PRO A 50 2.20 -1.54 11.47
N THR A 51 2.47 -2.41 12.43
CA THR A 51 3.01 -1.97 13.73
C THR A 51 4.42 -1.41 13.60
N VAL A 52 4.92 -0.78 14.66
CA VAL A 52 6.30 -0.29 14.71
C VAL A 52 7.29 -1.45 14.56
N GLU A 53 7.02 -2.59 15.20
CA GLU A 53 7.85 -3.79 15.12
C GLU A 53 7.85 -4.40 13.72
N GLU A 54 6.68 -4.47 13.07
CA GLU A 54 6.55 -4.93 11.69
C GLU A 54 7.28 -3.98 10.73
N THR A 55 7.18 -2.67 10.96
CA THR A 55 7.90 -1.65 10.18
C THR A 55 9.41 -1.81 10.32
N LEU A 56 9.90 -2.04 11.53
CA LEU A 56 11.33 -2.28 11.77
C LEU A 56 11.82 -3.52 11.00
N ALA A 57 11.03 -4.59 10.96
CA ALA A 57 11.36 -5.77 10.16
C ALA A 57 11.41 -5.46 8.65
N ILE A 58 10.46 -4.67 8.13
CA ILE A 58 10.46 -4.19 6.74
C ILE A 58 11.72 -3.36 6.46
N LEU A 59 12.04 -2.39 7.31
CA LEU A 59 13.21 -1.52 7.15
C LEU A 59 14.53 -2.30 7.17
N ARG A 60 14.65 -3.30 8.06
CA ARG A 60 15.80 -4.21 8.08
C ARG A 60 15.95 -4.98 6.78
N GLY A 61 14.84 -5.42 6.18
CA GLY A 61 14.84 -6.08 4.87
C GLY A 61 15.21 -5.14 3.71
N LEU A 62 14.95 -3.83 3.85
CA LEU A 62 15.31 -2.82 2.85
C LEU A 62 16.73 -2.26 3.02
N ARG A 63 17.36 -2.46 4.18
CA ARG A 63 18.63 -1.85 4.56
C ARG A 63 19.72 -1.98 3.49
N GLU A 64 19.98 -3.19 3.01
CA GLU A 64 21.06 -3.44 2.02
C GLU A 64 20.86 -2.63 0.74
N ARG A 65 19.62 -2.52 0.27
CA ARG A 65 19.26 -1.76 -0.92
C ARG A 65 19.50 -0.26 -0.72
N TYR A 66 19.16 0.28 0.45
CA TYR A 66 19.36 1.70 0.76
C TYR A 66 20.83 2.03 1.04
N GLU A 67 21.56 1.17 1.75
CA GLU A 67 23.00 1.31 1.96
C GLU A 67 23.75 1.35 0.62
N SER A 68 23.40 0.46 -0.31
CA SER A 68 23.97 0.44 -1.66
C SER A 68 23.60 1.70 -2.47
N HIS A 69 22.33 2.11 -2.43
CA HIS A 69 21.87 3.28 -3.18
C HIS A 69 22.50 4.60 -2.68
N HIS A 70 22.64 4.76 -1.37
CA HIS A 70 23.15 5.99 -0.76
C HIS A 70 24.65 5.97 -0.43
N GLY A 71 25.31 4.82 -0.54
CA GLY A 71 26.74 4.68 -0.23
C GLY A 71 27.07 4.86 1.25
N VAL A 72 26.12 4.52 2.14
CA VAL A 72 26.26 4.67 3.60
C VAL A 72 26.08 3.33 4.30
N ARG A 73 26.53 3.23 5.55
CA ARG A 73 26.13 2.15 6.45
C ARG A 73 25.11 2.67 7.44
N ILE A 74 23.98 1.99 7.57
CA ILE A 74 22.87 2.36 8.44
C ILE A 74 22.97 1.51 9.70
N ALA A 75 23.12 2.12 10.87
CA ALA A 75 23.12 1.38 12.13
C ALA A 75 21.71 0.80 12.43
N ASP A 76 21.64 -0.37 13.08
CA ASP A 76 20.34 -0.96 13.45
C ASP A 76 19.55 -0.05 14.41
N SER A 77 20.27 0.62 15.33
CA SER A 77 19.69 1.62 16.22
C SER A 77 19.06 2.81 15.47
N ALA A 78 19.57 3.16 14.29
CA ALA A 78 19.00 4.22 13.47
C ALA A 78 17.66 3.78 12.85
N LEU A 79 17.50 2.50 12.49
CA LEU A 79 16.23 1.96 12.00
C LEU A 79 15.16 1.92 13.10
N VAL A 80 15.55 1.54 14.32
CA VAL A 80 14.67 1.59 15.49
C VAL A 80 14.20 3.02 15.73
N ALA A 81 15.13 3.97 15.76
CA ALA A 81 14.81 5.38 15.95
C ALA A 81 13.92 5.92 14.82
N ALA A 82 14.17 5.55 13.56
CA ALA A 82 13.34 5.96 12.43
C ALA A 82 11.89 5.47 12.57
N ALA A 83 11.69 4.21 12.95
CA ALA A 83 10.36 3.65 13.17
C ALA A 83 9.65 4.32 14.35
N ASP A 84 10.29 4.44 15.51
CA ASP A 84 9.69 5.01 16.72
C ASP A 84 9.36 6.50 16.57
N LEU A 85 10.32 7.29 16.07
CA LEU A 85 10.18 8.74 15.96
C LEU A 85 9.18 9.11 14.86
N SER A 86 9.17 8.42 13.72
CA SER A 86 8.19 8.67 12.66
C SER A 86 6.78 8.25 13.10
N ALA A 87 6.65 7.13 13.83
CA ALA A 87 5.37 6.72 14.42
C ALA A 87 4.82 7.81 15.34
N ARG A 88 5.67 8.40 16.18
CA ARG A 88 5.26 9.36 17.21
C ARG A 88 5.05 10.79 16.70
N TYR A 89 5.89 11.28 15.80
CA TYR A 89 5.97 12.71 15.49
C TYR A 89 5.56 13.06 14.06
N VAL A 90 5.63 12.13 13.11
CA VAL A 90 5.22 12.39 11.73
C VAL A 90 3.74 12.03 11.57
N SER A 91 2.90 13.06 11.64
CA SER A 91 1.46 12.96 11.40
C SER A 91 1.13 13.21 9.91
N GLY A 92 0.02 12.64 9.42
CA GLY A 92 -0.43 12.81 8.04
C GLY A 92 0.11 11.77 7.04
N ARG A 93 0.94 10.84 7.49
CA ARG A 93 1.37 9.65 6.74
C ARG A 93 1.27 8.40 7.60
N PHE A 94 1.30 7.25 6.95
CA PHE A 94 1.19 5.95 7.59
C PHE A 94 2.53 5.22 7.49
N LEU A 95 2.83 4.36 8.47
CA LEU A 95 3.88 3.37 8.33
C LEU A 95 3.53 2.41 7.16
N PRO A 96 4.53 1.82 6.49
CA PRO A 96 5.97 2.02 6.70
C PRO A 96 6.52 3.28 6.01
N ASP A 97 5.76 3.93 5.13
CA ASP A 97 6.23 5.03 4.25
C ASP A 97 6.95 6.15 5.01
N LYS A 98 6.38 6.59 6.14
CA LYS A 98 6.96 7.69 6.91
C LYS A 98 8.28 7.37 7.64
N ALA A 99 8.66 6.09 7.71
CA ALA A 99 9.87 5.62 8.38
C ALA A 99 11.02 5.31 7.42
N VAL A 100 10.77 5.38 6.10
CA VAL A 100 11.73 5.08 5.03
C VAL A 100 12.53 6.32 4.63
#